data_AF-A0A7V6I3R1-F1
#
_entry.id   AF-A0A7V6I3R1-F1
#
_cell.length_a   1.000
_cell.length_b   1.000
_cell.length_c   1.000
_cell.angle_alpha   90.00
_cell.angle_beta   90.00
_cell.angle_gamma   90.00
#
_symmetry.space_group_name_H-M   'P 1'
#
loop_
_entity.id
_entity.type
_entity.pdbx_description
1 polymer ?
#
loop_
_entity_poly.entity_id
_entity_poly.type
_entity_poly.pdbx_seq_one_letter_code
_entity_poly.pdbx_strand_id
1 'polypeptide(L)'
;MKRLLFLILVIIMAAGCSNMNHQAGRVPVAKAGNTILYADEIPMLTYAGIAEADSVALYQNYINRWAKRELLFQKANENLGYEIRREIEKQVNETRSNLVIYQYQRQMMEEKMDTIVTESQLESYYNQNQETFLLRSTIVKAMFIKLPANIEVATQIRNLAREDDPDKVAELESLCYGYAVKYDDFNEDWITFDRLAVELPLKLADEGSFLRRTPFYEATDSLYSYFVKFRDYRLSSTVAPYEYVKNDIELILLNNRRVNYIQSLENDIYEDAVSKNNYIIY
;
A
#
# COMPACT_ATOMS: atom_id res chain seq x y z
N MET A 1 -30.09 53.10 -48.09
CA MET A 1 -30.37 52.35 -46.84
C MET A 1 -30.33 50.82 -47.03
N LYS A 2 -30.97 50.22 -48.06
CA LYS A 2 -30.92 48.76 -48.30
C LYS A 2 -29.53 48.16 -48.58
N ARG A 3 -28.60 48.92 -49.19
CA ARG A 3 -27.21 48.45 -49.46
C ARG A 3 -26.30 48.44 -48.21
N LEU A 4 -26.52 49.35 -47.25
CA LEU A 4 -25.80 49.34 -45.97
C LEU A 4 -26.26 48.19 -45.06
N LEU A 5 -27.55 47.84 -45.13
CA LEU A 5 -28.14 46.72 -44.39
C LEU A 5 -27.69 45.36 -44.94
N PHE A 6 -27.32 45.28 -46.22
CA PHE A 6 -26.74 44.08 -46.81
C PHE A 6 -25.26 43.91 -46.42
N LEU A 7 -24.51 45.02 -46.31
CA LEU A 7 -23.12 45.02 -45.85
C LEU A 7 -22.99 44.64 -44.36
N ILE A 8 -23.95 45.03 -43.51
CA ILE A 8 -23.95 44.66 -42.09
C ILE A 8 -24.30 43.17 -41.89
N LEU A 9 -25.16 42.60 -42.74
CA LEU A 9 -25.55 41.19 -42.68
C LEU A 9 -24.41 40.23 -43.10
N VAL A 10 -23.56 40.66 -44.06
CA VAL A 10 -22.39 39.89 -44.51
C VAL A 10 -21.26 39.88 -43.46
N ILE A 11 -21.13 40.94 -42.67
CA ILE A 11 -20.11 41.04 -41.61
C ILE A 11 -20.47 40.16 -40.39
N ILE A 12 -21.75 39.99 -40.08
CA ILE A 12 -22.19 39.13 -38.96
C ILE A 12 -22.03 37.64 -39.29
N MET A 13 -22.14 37.22 -40.56
CA MET A 13 -21.85 35.84 -40.96
C MET A 13 -20.35 35.47 -40.94
N ALA A 14 -19.45 36.46 -40.93
CA ALA A 14 -18.01 36.22 -40.86
C ALA A 14 -17.46 36.12 -39.42
N ALA A 15 -18.25 36.45 -38.40
CA ALA A 15 -17.85 36.37 -36.99
C ALA A 15 -18.06 34.98 -36.36
N GLY A 16 -18.52 34.00 -37.13
CA GLY A 16 -18.86 32.66 -36.65
C GLY A 16 -17.83 31.59 -37.04
N CYS A 17 -16.54 31.76 -36.73
CA CYS A 17 -15.59 30.64 -36.62
C CYS A 17 -14.18 31.11 -36.19
N SER A 18 -13.83 30.93 -34.92
CA SER A 18 -12.45 30.58 -34.52
C SER A 18 -12.41 30.10 -33.07
N ASN A 19 -13.01 28.95 -32.78
CA ASN A 19 -12.73 28.20 -31.55
C ASN A 19 -11.48 27.32 -31.74
N MET A 20 -10.39 27.94 -32.22
CA MET A 20 -9.16 27.24 -32.58
C MET A 20 -7.96 28.04 -32.06
N ASN A 21 -7.77 28.08 -30.74
CA ASN A 21 -6.54 28.60 -30.15
C ASN A 21 -6.25 28.07 -28.73
N HIS A 22 -6.40 26.76 -28.51
CA HIS A 22 -5.79 26.05 -27.37
C HIS A 22 -4.56 25.19 -27.78
N GLN A 23 -4.11 25.31 -29.03
CA GLN A 23 -2.96 24.57 -29.58
C GLN A 23 -1.73 25.45 -29.88
N ALA A 24 -1.84 26.77 -29.69
CA ALA A 24 -0.73 27.70 -29.92
C ALA A 24 0.38 27.45 -28.87
N GLY A 25 1.48 26.82 -29.29
CA GLY A 25 2.68 26.61 -28.47
C GLY A 25 3.02 25.15 -28.13
N ARG A 26 2.16 24.19 -28.46
CA ARG A 26 2.47 22.76 -28.26
C ARG A 26 3.34 22.24 -29.42
N VAL A 27 4.34 21.41 -29.11
CA VAL A 27 5.26 20.86 -30.12
C VAL A 27 4.68 19.56 -30.68
N PRO A 28 4.29 19.49 -31.97
CA PRO A 28 3.79 18.26 -32.57
C PRO A 28 4.94 17.25 -32.78
N VAL A 29 4.71 15.99 -32.43
CA VAL A 29 5.73 14.92 -32.54
C VAL A 29 5.33 13.79 -33.50
N ALA A 30 4.02 13.56 -33.70
CA ALA A 30 3.52 12.60 -34.68
C ALA A 30 2.06 12.88 -35.07
N LYS A 31 1.61 12.34 -36.20
CA LYS A 31 0.21 12.37 -36.64
C LYS A 31 -0.24 10.96 -37.04
N ALA A 32 -1.39 10.52 -36.54
CA ALA A 32 -2.00 9.24 -36.83
C ALA A 32 -3.46 9.44 -37.25
N GLY A 33 -3.72 9.34 -38.55
CA GLY A 33 -5.04 9.67 -39.13
C GLY A 33 -5.38 11.15 -38.88
N ASN A 34 -6.45 11.39 -38.13
CA ASN A 34 -6.93 12.74 -37.82
C ASN A 34 -6.39 13.31 -36.48
N THR A 35 -5.61 12.53 -35.73
CA THR A 35 -5.12 12.90 -34.39
C THR A 35 -3.63 13.25 -34.43
N ILE A 36 -3.24 14.29 -33.69
CA ILE A 36 -1.85 14.75 -33.54
C ILE A 36 -1.41 14.44 -32.11
N LEU A 37 -0.24 13.79 -31.95
CA LEU A 37 0.45 13.63 -30.68
C LEU A 37 1.37 14.84 -30.46
N TYR A 38 1.32 15.41 -29.27
CA TYR A 38 2.17 16.50 -28.84
C TYR A 38 3.22 16.04 -27.82
N ALA A 39 4.33 16.78 -27.74
CA ALA A 39 5.46 16.43 -26.88
C ALA A 39 5.09 16.35 -25.38
N ASP A 40 4.15 17.17 -24.92
CA ASP A 40 3.66 17.21 -23.55
C ASP A 40 2.74 16.03 -23.18
N GLU A 41 2.27 15.27 -24.17
CA GLU A 41 1.46 14.06 -23.98
C GLU A 41 2.31 12.79 -23.84
N ILE A 42 3.61 12.88 -24.13
CA ILE A 42 4.53 11.77 -23.93
C ILE A 42 4.91 11.76 -22.45
N PRO A 43 4.58 10.69 -21.69
CA PRO A 43 5.02 10.56 -20.31
C PRO A 43 6.54 10.66 -20.26
N MET A 44 7.05 11.37 -19.26
CA MET A 44 8.50 11.54 -19.08
C MET A 44 9.10 10.16 -18.76
N LEU A 45 9.58 9.44 -19.78
CA LEU A 45 10.21 8.12 -19.68
C LEU A 45 11.62 8.26 -19.08
N THR A 46 11.70 8.73 -17.82
CA THR A 46 12.97 8.85 -17.11
C THR A 46 13.12 7.67 -16.17
N TYR A 47 13.90 6.69 -16.60
CA TYR A 47 14.57 5.78 -15.67
C TYR A 47 15.99 6.29 -15.47
N ALA A 48 16.44 6.38 -14.22
CA ALA A 48 17.82 6.69 -13.91
C ALA A 48 18.74 5.61 -14.53
N GLY A 49 19.63 5.99 -15.45
CA GLY A 49 20.64 5.10 -16.03
C GLY A 49 20.50 4.74 -17.52
N ILE A 50 19.60 5.36 -18.28
CA ILE A 50 19.45 5.11 -19.73
C ILE A 50 20.44 5.97 -20.54
N ALA A 51 21.22 5.36 -21.44
CA ALA A 51 22.09 6.08 -22.37
C ALA A 51 21.28 6.90 -23.41
N GLU A 52 21.83 8.00 -23.93
CA GLU A 52 21.09 8.91 -24.82
C GLU A 52 20.47 8.21 -26.04
N ALA A 53 21.16 7.23 -26.65
CA ALA A 53 20.64 6.46 -27.78
C ALA A 53 19.44 5.57 -27.43
N ASP A 54 19.45 4.99 -26.22
CA ASP A 54 18.36 4.15 -25.71
C ASP A 54 17.12 5.01 -25.42
N SER A 55 17.32 6.29 -25.06
CA SER A 55 16.20 7.22 -24.87
C SER A 55 15.49 7.51 -26.19
N VAL A 56 16.19 7.80 -27.29
CA VAL A 56 15.58 8.04 -28.61
C VAL A 56 14.78 6.83 -29.10
N ALA A 57 15.31 5.62 -28.96
CA ALA A 57 14.61 4.40 -29.33
C ALA A 57 13.33 4.19 -28.49
N LEU A 58 13.35 4.50 -27.19
CA LEU A 58 12.17 4.45 -26.33
C LEU A 58 11.10 5.45 -26.73
N TYR A 59 11.49 6.69 -27.04
CA TYR A 59 10.59 7.72 -27.56
C TYR A 59 9.94 7.28 -28.88
N GLN A 60 10.73 6.79 -29.84
CA GLN A 60 10.21 6.27 -31.11
C GLN A 60 9.26 5.08 -30.91
N ASN A 61 9.59 4.16 -30.01
CA ASN A 61 8.73 3.03 -29.68
C ASN A 61 7.40 3.46 -29.06
N TYR A 62 7.41 4.47 -28.17
CA TYR A 62 6.18 5.05 -27.62
C TYR A 62 5.30 5.64 -28.73
N ILE A 63 5.87 6.50 -29.59
CA ILE A 63 5.17 7.13 -30.71
C ILE A 63 4.56 6.07 -31.63
N ASN A 64 5.32 5.04 -31.97
CA ASN A 64 4.85 3.95 -32.83
C ASN A 64 3.68 3.16 -32.20
N ARG A 65 3.75 2.88 -30.88
CA ARG A 65 2.65 2.21 -30.16
C ARG A 65 1.41 3.09 -30.09
N TRP A 66 1.59 4.37 -29.78
CA TRP A 66 0.51 5.35 -29.78
C TRP A 66 -0.19 5.41 -31.15
N ALA A 67 0.59 5.55 -32.24
CA ALA A 67 0.05 5.65 -33.59
C ALA A 67 -0.72 4.39 -34.01
N LYS A 68 -0.19 3.20 -33.71
CA LYS A 68 -0.89 1.92 -33.96
C LYS A 68 -2.21 1.85 -33.21
N ARG A 69 -2.22 2.21 -31.92
CA ARG A 69 -3.43 2.23 -31.09
C ARG A 69 -4.47 3.22 -31.64
N GLU A 70 -4.02 4.41 -32.02
CA GLU A 70 -4.87 5.48 -32.52
C GLU A 70 -5.53 5.13 -33.85
N LEU A 71 -4.75 4.62 -34.82
CA LEU A 71 -5.29 4.16 -36.10
C LEU A 71 -6.27 2.99 -35.93
N LEU A 72 -5.98 2.06 -35.02
CA LEU A 72 -6.87 0.96 -34.70
C LEU A 72 -8.16 1.46 -34.05
N PHE A 73 -8.08 2.40 -33.12
CA PHE A 73 -9.24 3.01 -32.47
C PHE A 73 -10.15 3.72 -33.48
N GLN A 74 -9.57 4.51 -34.38
CA GLN A 74 -10.33 5.17 -35.46
C GLN A 74 -11.05 4.13 -36.32
N LYS A 75 -10.35 3.06 -36.71
CA LYS A 75 -10.95 1.98 -37.50
C LYS A 75 -12.05 1.25 -36.72
N ALA A 76 -11.87 0.99 -35.44
CA ALA A 76 -12.90 0.40 -34.60
C ALA A 76 -14.14 1.29 -34.55
N ASN A 77 -13.97 2.61 -34.35
CA ASN A 77 -15.09 3.53 -34.23
C ASN A 77 -15.94 3.62 -35.52
N GLU A 78 -15.29 3.55 -36.69
CA GLU A 78 -15.96 3.49 -38.00
C GLU A 78 -16.77 2.20 -38.20
N ASN A 79 -16.27 1.07 -37.70
CA ASN A 79 -16.78 -0.26 -38.08
C ASN A 79 -17.66 -0.93 -37.01
N LEU A 80 -17.61 -0.47 -35.76
CA LEU A 80 -18.49 -1.00 -34.70
C LEU A 80 -19.95 -0.65 -34.95
N GLY A 81 -20.86 -1.56 -34.58
CA GLY A 81 -22.30 -1.34 -34.67
C GLY A 81 -22.81 -0.35 -33.63
N TYR A 82 -24.02 0.17 -33.84
CA TYR A 82 -24.65 1.14 -32.93
C TYR A 82 -24.83 0.61 -31.50
N GLU A 83 -25.35 -0.60 -31.32
CA GLU A 83 -25.58 -1.17 -29.97
C GLU A 83 -24.28 -1.36 -29.19
N ILE A 84 -23.18 -1.76 -29.84
CA ILE A 84 -21.88 -1.91 -29.18
C ILE A 84 -21.36 -0.54 -28.71
N ARG A 85 -21.47 0.49 -29.55
CA ARG A 85 -21.05 1.86 -29.17
C ARG A 85 -21.88 2.39 -28.00
N ARG A 86 -23.20 2.18 -28.03
CA ARG A 86 -24.10 2.57 -26.93
C ARG A 86 -23.71 1.88 -25.62
N GLU A 87 -23.38 0.59 -25.66
CA GLU A 87 -22.94 -0.15 -24.47
C GLU A 87 -21.60 0.37 -23.94
N ILE A 88 -20.64 0.67 -24.82
CA ILE A 88 -19.37 1.31 -24.43
C ILE A 88 -19.62 2.66 -23.76
N GLU A 89 -20.48 3.51 -24.35
CA GLU A 89 -20.84 4.81 -23.78
C GLU A 89 -21.48 4.68 -22.39
N LYS A 90 -22.37 3.69 -22.21
CA LYS A 90 -22.96 3.37 -20.91
C LYS A 90 -21.89 3.01 -19.89
N GLN A 91 -20.98 2.10 -20.22
CA GLN A 91 -19.89 1.69 -19.32
C GLN A 91 -18.95 2.84 -18.97
N VAL A 92 -18.63 3.71 -19.93
CA VAL A 92 -17.82 4.92 -19.70
C VAL A 92 -18.52 5.86 -18.73
N ASN A 93 -19.83 6.08 -18.91
CA ASN A 93 -20.61 6.94 -18.02
C ASN A 93 -20.75 6.35 -16.61
N GLU A 94 -21.00 5.05 -16.47
CA GLU A 94 -21.01 4.36 -15.17
C GLU A 94 -19.66 4.45 -14.47
N THR A 95 -18.57 4.20 -15.20
CA THR A 95 -17.20 4.31 -14.68
C THR A 95 -16.91 5.74 -14.21
N ARG A 96 -17.29 6.75 -15.00
CA ARG A 96 -17.14 8.15 -14.64
C ARG A 96 -17.90 8.48 -13.36
N SER A 97 -19.16 8.06 -13.25
CA SER A 97 -19.97 8.27 -12.05
C SER A 97 -19.34 7.62 -10.82
N ASN A 98 -18.92 6.36 -10.93
CA ASN A 98 -18.26 5.65 -9.83
C ASN A 98 -16.97 6.34 -9.38
N LEU A 99 -16.17 6.84 -10.33
CA LEU A 99 -14.95 7.57 -10.01
C LEU A 99 -15.24 8.89 -9.28
N VAL A 100 -16.25 9.65 -9.72
CA VAL A 100 -16.65 10.89 -9.07
C VAL A 100 -17.15 10.63 -7.65
N ILE A 101 -18.01 9.63 -7.46
CA ILE A 101 -18.53 9.22 -6.14
C ILE A 101 -17.37 8.83 -5.22
N TYR A 102 -16.46 7.98 -5.70
CA TYR A 102 -15.30 7.55 -4.93
C TYR A 102 -14.42 8.73 -4.48
N GLN A 103 -14.13 9.67 -5.38
CA GLN A 103 -13.31 10.83 -5.04
C GLN A 103 -14.00 11.73 -4.01
N TYR A 104 -15.31 11.91 -4.14
CA TYR A 104 -16.10 12.66 -3.16
C TYR A 104 -16.08 11.98 -1.78
N GLN A 105 -16.34 10.68 -1.71
CA GLN A 105 -16.27 9.90 -0.47
C GLN A 105 -14.89 9.99 0.17
N ARG A 106 -13.82 9.87 -0.63
CA ARG A 106 -12.43 9.99 -0.17
C ARG A 106 -12.16 11.37 0.44
N GLN A 107 -12.54 12.44 -0.25
CA GLN A 107 -12.37 13.80 0.27
C GLN A 107 -13.13 14.02 1.57
N MET A 108 -14.38 13.55 1.66
CA MET A 108 -15.19 13.69 2.87
C MET A 108 -14.60 12.93 4.06
N MET A 109 -14.04 11.74 3.84
CA MET A 109 -13.32 11.01 4.89
C MET A 109 -12.08 11.76 5.36
N GLU A 110 -11.25 12.27 4.44
CA GLU A 110 -10.03 13.01 4.77
C GLU A 110 -10.31 14.28 5.58
N GLU A 111 -11.43 14.95 5.32
CA GLU A 111 -11.81 16.19 5.99
C GLU A 111 -12.51 15.98 7.34
N LYS A 112 -13.30 14.91 7.49
CA LYS A 112 -14.28 14.80 8.59
C LYS A 112 -14.21 13.52 9.42
N MET A 113 -13.49 12.48 8.99
CA MET A 113 -13.42 11.24 9.75
C MET A 113 -12.42 11.36 10.90
N ASP A 114 -12.87 11.01 12.11
CA ASP A 114 -11.97 10.93 13.27
C ASP A 114 -11.03 9.73 13.18
N THR A 115 -9.73 10.00 13.08
CA THR A 115 -8.67 9.00 13.01
C THR A 115 -7.99 8.74 14.37
N ILE A 116 -8.39 9.41 15.44
CA ILE A 116 -7.77 9.26 16.76
C ILE A 116 -8.34 8.01 17.43
N VAL A 117 -7.48 7.02 17.67
CA VAL A 117 -7.82 5.82 18.45
C VAL A 117 -7.15 5.91 19.81
N THR A 118 -7.94 5.87 20.88
CA THR A 118 -7.42 5.99 22.24
C THR A 118 -7.06 4.62 22.83
N GLU A 119 -6.14 4.58 23.80
CA GLU A 119 -5.76 3.33 24.48
C GLU A 119 -6.97 2.61 25.08
N SER A 120 -7.90 3.36 25.68
CA SER A 120 -9.13 2.81 26.24
C SER A 120 -10.01 2.13 25.19
N GLN A 121 -10.06 2.65 23.95
CA GLN A 121 -10.79 2.01 22.86
C GLN A 121 -10.13 0.70 22.42
N LEU A 122 -8.80 0.69 22.35
CA LEU A 122 -8.02 -0.51 22.01
C LEU A 122 -8.23 -1.62 23.05
N GLU A 123 -8.05 -1.30 24.33
CA GLU A 123 -8.24 -2.25 25.44
C GLU A 123 -9.68 -2.75 25.51
N SER A 124 -10.67 -1.86 25.36
CA SER A 124 -12.08 -2.24 25.36
C SER A 124 -12.39 -3.20 24.21
N TYR A 125 -11.86 -2.92 23.01
CA TYR A 125 -12.09 -3.79 21.85
C TYR A 125 -11.42 -5.15 22.05
N TYR A 126 -10.18 -5.18 22.53
CA TYR A 126 -9.47 -6.42 22.84
C TYR A 126 -10.25 -7.28 23.82
N ASN A 127 -10.66 -6.71 24.96
CA ASN A 127 -11.34 -7.43 26.02
C ASN A 127 -12.71 -7.98 25.60
N GLN A 128 -13.43 -7.28 24.73
CA GLN A 128 -14.72 -7.73 24.21
C GLN A 128 -14.60 -8.81 23.12
N ASN A 129 -13.44 -8.94 22.47
CA ASN A 129 -13.24 -9.77 21.28
C ASN A 129 -12.07 -10.75 21.43
N GLN A 130 -11.65 -11.11 22.64
CA GLN A 130 -10.46 -11.96 22.88
C GLN A 130 -10.49 -13.28 22.10
N GLU A 131 -11.68 -13.88 21.95
CA GLU A 131 -11.87 -15.14 21.21
C GLU A 131 -11.53 -15.03 19.72
N THR A 132 -11.51 -13.82 19.16
CA THR A 132 -11.13 -13.57 17.76
C THR A 132 -9.62 -13.47 17.55
N PHE A 133 -8.87 -13.25 18.63
CA PHE A 133 -7.41 -13.06 18.63
C PHE A 133 -6.66 -14.34 18.99
N LEU A 134 -7.05 -15.48 18.41
CA LEU A 134 -6.31 -16.72 18.59
C LEU A 134 -5.06 -16.74 17.70
N LEU A 135 -3.93 -17.08 18.30
CA LEU A 135 -2.65 -17.18 17.61
C LEU A 135 -2.66 -18.30 16.57
N ARG A 136 -2.24 -17.98 15.35
CA ARG A 136 -2.09 -18.99 14.27
C ARG A 136 -0.80 -19.78 14.37
N SER A 137 0.22 -19.19 14.99
CA SER A 137 1.53 -19.79 15.22
C SER A 137 2.03 -19.42 16.62
N THR A 138 2.98 -20.20 17.14
CA THR A 138 3.66 -19.88 18.38
C THR A 138 4.43 -18.58 18.24
N ILE A 139 4.34 -17.72 19.25
CA ILE A 139 5.12 -16.48 19.33
C ILE A 139 5.99 -16.47 20.58
N VAL A 140 7.09 -15.75 20.52
CA VAL A 140 8.04 -15.61 21.62
C VAL A 140 8.52 -14.17 21.73
N LYS A 141 8.86 -13.76 22.94
CA LYS A 141 9.80 -12.66 23.20
C LYS A 141 11.16 -13.30 23.43
N ALA A 142 12.15 -12.94 22.63
CA ALA A 142 13.47 -13.56 22.71
C ALA A 142 14.57 -12.58 22.35
N MET A 143 15.81 -12.99 22.61
CA MET A 143 17.01 -12.36 22.09
C MET A 143 17.82 -13.42 21.36
N PHE A 144 18.34 -13.08 20.19
CA PHE A 144 19.08 -13.97 19.31
C PHE A 144 20.48 -13.45 19.02
N ILE A 145 21.48 -14.33 19.13
CA ILE A 145 22.89 -14.03 18.84
C ILE A 145 23.46 -15.16 17.97
N LYS A 146 24.07 -14.78 16.84
CA LYS A 146 24.84 -15.65 15.96
C LYS A 146 26.28 -15.16 15.87
N LEU A 147 27.21 -15.97 16.32
CA LEU A 147 28.63 -15.68 16.37
C LEU A 147 29.40 -16.59 15.40
N PRO A 148 30.46 -16.13 14.72
CA PRO A 148 31.45 -17.04 14.14
C PRO A 148 31.94 -18.09 15.13
N ALA A 149 32.31 -19.28 14.67
CA ALA A 149 32.89 -20.31 15.53
C ALA A 149 34.29 -19.88 16.04
N ASN A 150 34.66 -20.31 17.25
CA ASN A 150 35.98 -20.17 17.86
C ASN A 150 36.48 -18.72 18.11
N ILE A 151 35.58 -17.77 18.41
CA ILE A 151 35.97 -16.42 18.83
C ILE A 151 36.32 -16.41 20.33
N GLU A 152 37.35 -15.67 20.70
CA GLU A 152 37.82 -15.55 22.09
C GLU A 152 36.74 -15.02 23.04
N VAL A 153 35.92 -14.08 22.57
CA VAL A 153 34.86 -13.43 23.36
C VAL A 153 33.57 -14.26 23.48
N ALA A 154 33.49 -15.43 22.83
CA ALA A 154 32.26 -16.22 22.78
C ALA A 154 31.75 -16.64 24.17
N THR A 155 32.66 -17.00 25.08
CA THR A 155 32.28 -17.36 26.46
C THR A 155 31.76 -16.16 27.26
N GLN A 156 32.34 -14.98 27.06
CA GLN A 156 31.88 -13.74 27.70
C GLN A 156 30.48 -13.38 27.21
N ILE A 157 30.26 -13.37 25.89
CA ILE A 157 28.95 -13.10 25.27
C ILE A 157 27.90 -14.10 25.77
N ARG A 158 28.24 -15.40 25.81
CA ARG A 158 27.35 -16.44 26.34
C ARG A 158 26.91 -16.18 27.77
N ASN A 159 27.83 -15.76 28.64
CA ASN A 159 27.53 -15.50 30.05
C ASN A 159 26.67 -14.24 30.19
N LEU A 160 27.05 -13.15 29.52
CA LEU A 160 26.29 -11.90 29.52
C LEU A 160 24.87 -12.11 28.98
N ALA A 161 24.70 -12.91 27.92
CA ALA A 161 23.41 -13.21 27.32
C ALA A 161 22.46 -13.98 28.25
N ARG A 162 22.95 -14.62 29.33
CA ARG A 162 22.12 -15.31 30.33
C ARG A 162 21.65 -14.38 31.44
N GLU A 163 22.33 -13.26 31.66
CA GLU A 163 22.04 -12.31 32.72
C GLU A 163 20.88 -11.39 32.34
N ASP A 164 20.19 -10.84 33.34
CA ASP A 164 19.08 -9.87 33.18
C ASP A 164 19.46 -8.47 33.74
N ASP A 165 20.74 -8.24 34.01
CA ASP A 165 21.26 -7.00 34.58
C ASP A 165 21.42 -5.92 33.49
N PRO A 166 20.77 -4.74 33.60
CA PRO A 166 20.85 -3.67 32.60
C PRO A 166 22.27 -3.24 32.24
N ASP A 167 23.18 -3.19 33.21
CA ASP A 167 24.58 -2.78 32.96
C ASP A 167 25.30 -3.82 32.10
N LYS A 168 24.95 -5.11 32.25
CA LYS A 168 25.49 -6.21 31.45
C LYS A 168 24.85 -6.29 30.05
N VAL A 169 23.63 -5.80 29.88
CA VAL A 169 22.96 -5.72 28.56
C VAL A 169 23.70 -4.74 27.66
N ALA A 170 24.08 -3.56 28.16
CA ALA A 170 24.85 -2.59 27.38
C ALA A 170 26.22 -3.15 26.95
N GLU A 171 26.90 -3.89 27.84
CA GLU A 171 28.15 -4.59 27.51
C GLU A 171 27.93 -5.67 26.44
N LEU A 172 26.88 -6.47 26.58
CA LEU A 172 26.50 -7.50 25.61
C LEU A 172 26.25 -6.91 24.24
N GLU A 173 25.46 -5.85 24.15
CA GLU A 173 25.16 -5.15 22.90
C GLU A 173 26.45 -4.68 22.22
N SER A 174 27.33 -4.00 22.97
CA SER A 174 28.62 -3.53 22.43
C SER A 174 29.47 -4.66 21.86
N LEU A 175 29.51 -5.82 22.53
CA LEU A 175 30.24 -6.99 22.05
C LEU A 175 29.57 -7.60 20.82
N CYS A 176 28.24 -7.72 20.82
CA CYS A 176 27.48 -8.23 19.69
C CYS A 176 27.67 -7.36 18.44
N TYR A 177 27.66 -6.04 18.56
CA TYR A 177 27.94 -5.14 17.43
C TYR A 177 29.34 -5.33 16.83
N GLY A 178 30.34 -5.69 17.64
CA GLY A 178 31.71 -5.89 17.16
C GLY A 178 31.97 -7.28 16.57
N TYR A 179 31.35 -8.32 17.12
CA TYR A 179 31.75 -9.71 16.85
C TYR A 179 30.64 -10.61 16.30
N ALA A 180 29.36 -10.24 16.43
CA ALA A 180 28.27 -11.09 15.96
C ALA A 180 28.05 -10.96 14.45
N VAL A 181 27.77 -12.08 13.79
CA VAL A 181 27.22 -12.07 12.42
C VAL A 181 25.80 -11.51 12.44
N LYS A 182 25.05 -11.84 13.49
CA LYS A 182 23.69 -11.36 13.68
C LYS A 182 23.38 -11.25 15.17
N TYR A 183 22.77 -10.13 15.54
CA TYR A 183 22.25 -9.84 16.86
C TYR A 183 20.89 -9.18 16.68
N ASP A 184 19.87 -9.68 17.39
CA ASP A 184 18.53 -9.12 17.37
C ASP A 184 17.87 -9.40 18.73
N ASP A 185 17.53 -8.36 19.46
CA ASP A 185 16.74 -8.43 20.71
C ASP A 185 15.25 -8.17 20.46
N PHE A 186 14.90 -7.91 19.20
CA PHE A 186 13.57 -7.58 18.70
C PHE A 186 12.89 -6.44 19.48
N ASN A 187 13.63 -5.53 20.11
CA ASN A 187 13.10 -4.46 20.96
C ASN A 187 12.10 -4.95 22.04
N GLU A 188 12.26 -6.20 22.51
CA GLU A 188 11.31 -6.87 23.40
C GLU A 188 9.91 -7.13 22.82
N ASP A 189 9.76 -7.01 21.50
CA ASP A 189 8.51 -7.31 20.79
C ASP A 189 8.30 -8.81 20.61
N TRP A 190 7.03 -9.17 20.44
CA TRP A 190 6.61 -10.52 20.10
C TRP A 190 6.94 -10.84 18.63
N ILE A 191 7.60 -11.97 18.41
CA ILE A 191 7.88 -12.49 17.07
C ILE A 191 7.38 -13.93 16.93
N THR A 192 7.13 -14.37 15.70
CA THR A 192 6.81 -15.78 15.44
C THR A 192 8.03 -16.66 15.73
N PHE A 193 7.79 -17.81 16.35
CA PHE A 193 8.86 -18.78 16.61
C PHE A 193 9.51 -19.27 15.32
N ASP A 194 8.74 -19.40 14.24
CA ASP A 194 9.24 -19.74 12.90
C ASP A 194 10.33 -18.79 12.41
N ARG A 195 10.21 -17.47 12.68
CA ARG A 195 11.20 -16.47 12.29
C ARG A 195 12.57 -16.76 12.93
N LEU A 196 12.58 -17.23 14.17
CA LEU A 196 13.80 -17.68 14.84
C LEU A 196 14.25 -19.06 14.36
N ALA A 197 13.33 -19.99 14.21
CA ALA A 197 13.64 -21.38 13.88
C ALA A 197 14.40 -21.50 12.55
N VAL A 198 14.12 -20.63 11.57
CA VAL A 198 14.85 -20.58 10.28
C VAL A 198 16.34 -20.23 10.45
N GLU A 199 16.70 -19.49 11.50
CA GLU A 199 18.10 -19.10 11.77
C GLU A 199 18.87 -20.15 12.58
N LEU A 200 18.17 -21.11 13.18
CA LEU A 200 18.74 -22.07 14.10
C LEU A 200 18.94 -23.43 13.41
N PRO A 201 20.02 -24.17 13.74
CA PRO A 201 20.20 -25.55 13.31
C PRO A 201 19.30 -26.50 14.13
N LEU A 202 18.00 -26.24 14.14
CA LEU A 202 17.02 -26.84 15.03
C LEU A 202 15.91 -27.53 14.24
N LYS A 203 15.59 -28.78 14.62
CA LYS A 203 14.40 -29.49 14.17
C LYS A 203 13.58 -29.89 15.39
N LEU A 204 12.42 -29.26 15.57
CA LEU A 204 11.52 -29.57 16.68
C LEU A 204 10.33 -30.39 16.19
N ALA A 205 9.95 -31.39 17.00
CA ALA A 205 8.68 -32.10 16.86
C ALA A 205 7.57 -31.47 17.72
N ASP A 206 7.93 -30.84 18.85
CA ASP A 206 7.00 -30.18 19.79
C ASP A 206 7.63 -28.90 20.33
N GLU A 207 7.16 -27.76 19.83
CA GLU A 207 7.58 -26.41 20.24
C GLU A 207 7.24 -26.11 21.70
N GLY A 208 6.06 -26.54 22.16
CA GLY A 208 5.57 -26.21 23.50
C GLY A 208 6.37 -26.91 24.59
N SER A 209 6.75 -28.16 24.37
CA SER A 209 7.67 -28.90 25.23
C SER A 209 9.07 -28.28 25.29
N PHE A 210 9.54 -27.76 24.15
CA PHE A 210 10.87 -27.16 24.03
C PHE A 210 10.94 -25.82 24.76
N LEU A 211 10.03 -24.90 24.47
CA LEU A 211 10.00 -23.55 25.05
C LEU A 211 9.83 -23.59 26.57
N ARG A 212 9.02 -24.53 27.09
CA ARG A 212 8.82 -24.70 28.54
C ARG A 212 10.10 -25.10 29.29
N ARG A 213 10.98 -25.87 28.64
CA ARG A 213 12.18 -26.46 29.27
C ARG A 213 13.46 -25.69 28.97
N THR A 214 13.42 -24.76 28.03
CA THR A 214 14.61 -24.14 27.44
C THR A 214 14.51 -22.63 27.53
N PRO A 215 14.76 -22.02 28.69
CA PRO A 215 14.82 -20.56 28.82
C PRO A 215 16.02 -19.96 28.08
N PHE A 216 17.11 -20.73 27.96
CA PHE A 216 18.29 -20.37 27.19
C PHE A 216 18.72 -21.55 26.32
N TYR A 217 18.71 -21.35 25.00
CA TYR A 217 19.12 -22.34 24.02
C TYR A 217 20.50 -22.00 23.46
N GLU A 218 21.30 -23.04 23.26
CA GLU A 218 22.66 -22.95 22.75
C GLU A 218 22.90 -24.07 21.75
N ALA A 219 23.44 -23.69 20.58
CA ALA A 219 23.82 -24.63 19.54
C ALA A 219 25.11 -24.18 18.87
N THR A 220 25.80 -25.10 18.21
CA THR A 220 27.01 -24.80 17.44
C THR A 220 27.05 -25.72 16.24
N ASP A 221 27.43 -25.16 15.09
CA ASP A 221 27.76 -25.90 13.88
C ASP A 221 29.25 -25.67 13.51
N SER A 222 29.67 -26.09 12.32
CA SER A 222 31.07 -25.95 11.90
C SER A 222 31.53 -24.50 11.72
N LEU A 223 30.60 -23.55 11.57
CA LEU A 223 30.87 -22.16 11.21
C LEU A 223 30.42 -21.17 12.28
N TYR A 224 29.42 -21.51 13.09
CA TYR A 224 28.75 -20.58 13.98
C TYR A 224 28.34 -21.19 15.33
N SER A 225 28.32 -20.34 16.35
CA SER A 225 27.65 -20.56 17.62
C SER A 225 26.38 -19.70 17.70
N TYR A 226 25.31 -20.30 18.20
CA TYR A 226 23.97 -19.70 18.28
C TYR A 226 23.53 -19.66 19.74
N PHE A 227 23.06 -18.50 20.18
CA PHE A 227 22.46 -18.31 21.50
C PHE A 227 21.07 -17.70 21.35
N VAL A 228 20.10 -18.26 22.07
CA VAL A 228 18.75 -17.70 22.16
C VAL A 228 18.35 -17.65 23.62
N LYS A 229 17.98 -16.46 24.10
CA LYS A 229 17.32 -16.30 25.40
C LYS A 229 15.84 -16.06 25.17
N PHE A 230 14.99 -16.94 25.67
CA PHE A 230 13.55 -16.78 25.64
C PHE A 230 13.09 -16.06 26.92
N ARG A 231 12.40 -14.93 26.77
CA ARG A 231 11.86 -14.12 27.86
C ARG A 231 10.40 -14.48 28.17
N ASP A 232 9.59 -14.67 27.12
CA ASP A 232 8.20 -15.13 27.24
C ASP A 232 7.77 -15.90 25.96
N TYR A 233 6.72 -16.70 26.04
CA TYR A 233 6.15 -17.41 24.90
C TYR A 233 4.63 -17.59 24.99
N ARG A 234 3.96 -17.66 23.83
CA ARG A 234 2.55 -18.08 23.72
C ARG A 234 2.41 -19.08 22.58
N LEU A 235 1.71 -20.17 22.84
CA LEU A 235 1.55 -21.26 21.88
C LEU A 235 0.48 -20.91 20.84
N SER A 236 0.55 -21.57 19.69
CA SER A 236 -0.54 -21.58 18.72
C SER A 236 -1.88 -21.93 19.38
N SER A 237 -2.96 -21.37 18.85
CA SER A 237 -4.34 -21.55 19.32
C SER A 237 -4.62 -21.02 20.73
N THR A 238 -3.71 -20.23 21.31
CA THR A 238 -3.95 -19.47 22.54
C THR A 238 -4.27 -18.01 22.22
N VAL A 239 -4.86 -17.28 23.16
CA VAL A 239 -5.17 -15.85 22.97
C VAL A 239 -3.87 -15.06 22.84
N ALA A 240 -3.78 -14.28 21.77
CA ALA A 240 -2.66 -13.41 21.49
C ALA A 240 -2.57 -12.31 22.55
N PRO A 241 -1.37 -12.00 23.09
CA PRO A 241 -1.18 -10.88 23.98
C PRO A 241 -1.63 -9.56 23.34
N TYR A 242 -2.21 -8.67 24.14
CA TYR A 242 -2.68 -7.36 23.68
C TYR A 242 -1.61 -6.60 22.88
N GLU A 243 -0.37 -6.54 23.38
CA GLU A 243 0.77 -5.90 22.70
C GLU A 243 1.02 -6.43 21.28
N TYR A 244 0.78 -7.72 21.04
CA TYR A 244 1.02 -8.34 19.74
C TYR A 244 -0.04 -7.96 18.70
N VAL A 245 -1.29 -7.79 19.14
CA VAL A 245 -2.43 -7.48 18.25
C VAL A 245 -2.85 -6.02 18.28
N LYS A 246 -2.18 -5.17 19.07
CA LYS A 246 -2.54 -3.76 19.27
C LYS A 246 -2.68 -2.99 17.96
N ASN A 247 -1.69 -3.12 17.06
CA ASN A 247 -1.71 -2.44 15.76
C ASN A 247 -2.83 -2.99 14.84
N ASP A 248 -3.10 -4.30 14.91
CA ASP A 248 -4.19 -4.91 14.16
C ASP A 248 -5.55 -4.39 14.65
N ILE A 249 -5.72 -4.25 15.97
CA ILE A 249 -6.94 -3.68 16.58
C ILE A 249 -7.13 -2.23 16.14
N GLU A 250 -6.08 -1.42 16.15
CA GLU A 250 -6.12 -0.03 15.68
C GLU A 250 -6.61 0.03 14.23
N LEU A 251 -6.03 -0.81 13.35
CA LEU A 251 -6.43 -0.89 11.95
C LEU A 251 -7.89 -1.34 11.79
N ILE A 252 -8.34 -2.32 12.59
CA ILE A 252 -9.73 -2.77 12.60
C ILE A 252 -10.67 -1.63 12.99
N LEU A 253 -10.37 -0.89 14.06
CA LEU A 253 -11.18 0.23 14.52
C LEU A 253 -11.26 1.35 13.47
N LEU A 254 -10.14 1.71 12.84
CA LEU A 254 -10.09 2.70 11.77
C LEU A 254 -10.89 2.25 10.54
N ASN A 255 -10.79 0.99 10.16
CA ASN A 255 -11.59 0.43 9.05
C ASN A 255 -13.08 0.42 9.37
N ASN A 256 -13.47 0.08 10.60
CA ASN A 256 -14.87 0.12 11.01
C ASN A 256 -15.42 1.56 10.96
N ARG A 257 -14.66 2.54 11.45
CA ARG A 257 -15.04 3.96 11.34
C ARG A 257 -15.19 4.40 9.89
N ARG A 258 -14.27 3.96 9.02
CA ARG A 258 -14.33 4.24 7.57
C ARG A 258 -15.61 3.70 6.94
N VAL A 259 -15.93 2.44 7.18
CA VAL A 259 -17.15 1.81 6.64
C VAL A 259 -18.40 2.53 7.15
N ASN A 260 -18.46 2.79 8.46
CA ASN A 260 -19.60 3.47 9.08
C ASN A 260 -19.78 4.89 8.54
N TYR A 261 -18.70 5.63 8.35
CA TYR A 261 -18.73 7.00 7.81
C TYR A 261 -19.26 7.04 6.38
N ILE A 262 -18.82 6.13 5.51
CA ILE A 262 -19.30 6.05 4.13
C ILE A 262 -20.80 5.73 4.12
N GLN A 263 -21.22 4.75 4.93
CA GLN A 263 -22.64 4.37 5.03
C GLN A 263 -23.50 5.53 5.54
N SER A 264 -23.05 6.26 6.57
CA SER A 264 -23.80 7.42 7.06
C SER A 264 -23.85 8.53 6.00
N LEU A 265 -22.75 8.81 5.31
CA LEU A 265 -22.71 9.82 4.24
C LEU A 265 -23.70 9.50 3.11
N GLU A 266 -23.77 8.24 2.68
CA GLU A 266 -24.72 7.79 1.66
C GLU A 266 -26.16 7.93 2.14
N ASN A 267 -26.45 7.49 3.37
CA ASN A 267 -27.79 7.59 3.95
C ASN A 267 -28.23 9.04 4.13
N ASP A 268 -27.37 9.92 4.64
CA ASP A 268 -27.67 11.34 4.85
C ASP A 268 -28.02 12.04 3.53
N ILE A 269 -27.27 11.74 2.45
CA ILE A 269 -27.54 12.28 1.11
C ILE A 269 -28.88 11.76 0.58
N TYR A 270 -29.17 10.48 0.78
CA TYR A 270 -30.43 9.88 0.38
C TYR A 270 -31.63 10.48 1.13
N GLU A 271 -31.54 10.59 2.46
CA GLU A 271 -32.59 11.16 3.31
C GLU A 271 -32.82 12.65 3.00
N ASP A 272 -31.75 13.42 2.76
CA ASP A 272 -31.84 14.81 2.31
C ASP A 272 -32.59 14.92 0.98
N ALA A 273 -32.30 14.03 0.01
CA ALA A 273 -32.98 14.01 -1.27
C ALA A 273 -34.47 13.65 -1.13
N VAL A 274 -34.81 12.69 -0.28
CA VAL A 274 -36.20 12.31 0.02
C VAL A 274 -36.95 13.46 0.69
N SER A 275 -36.37 14.08 1.72
CA SER A 275 -37.01 15.17 2.46
C SER A 275 -37.29 16.42 1.62
N LYS A 276 -36.45 16.67 0.60
CA LYS A 276 -36.60 17.79 -0.36
C LYS A 276 -37.48 17.45 -1.56
N ASN A 277 -38.11 16.26 -1.62
CA ASN A 277 -38.83 15.75 -2.79
C ASN A 277 -37.98 15.71 -4.07
N ASN A 278 -36.65 15.58 -3.93
CA ASN A 278 -35.71 15.43 -5.04
C ASN A 278 -35.53 13.95 -5.46
N TYR A 279 -36.30 13.04 -4.86
CA TYR A 279 -36.35 11.62 -5.18
C TYR A 279 -37.81 11.19 -5.40
N ILE A 280 -38.10 10.63 -6.58
CA ILE A 280 -39.45 10.17 -6.98
C ILE A 280 -39.29 8.78 -7.61
N ILE A 281 -40.11 7.83 -7.16
CA ILE A 281 -40.25 6.50 -7.79
C ILE A 281 -41.47 6.53 -8.70
N TYR A 282 -41.33 6.07 -9.95
CA TYR A 282 -42.40 5.96 -10.95
C TYR A 282 -42.96 4.54 -11.05
#